data_AF-A0AA37W5P3-F1
#
_entry.id   AF-A0AA37W5P3-F1
#
_cell.length_a   1.000
_cell.length_b   1.000
_cell.length_c   1.000
_cell.angle_alpha   90.00
_cell.angle_beta   90.00
_cell.angle_gamma   90.00
#
_symmetry.space_group_name_H-M   'P 1'
#
loop_
_entity.id
_entity.type
_entity.pdbx_description
1 polymer ?
#
loop_
_entity_poly.entity_id
_entity_poly.type
_entity_poly.pdbx_seq_one_letter_code
_entity_poly.pdbx_strand_id
1 'polypeptide(L)' 'MATEALDELHSQALTLSESDRAQLAHDLLKSLDIPADKDVSGEWDVEIERRIEQIDSDSASFLDRDTFRRQMEAKIKGK' A
#
# COMPACT_ATOMS: atom_id res chain seq x y z
N MET A 1 -4.07 -31.86 -5.80
CA MET A 1 -3.78 -31.05 -7.00
C MET A 1 -3.26 -29.65 -6.66
N ALA A 2 -4.10 -28.65 -6.29
CA ALA A 2 -3.59 -27.28 -6.05
C ALA A 2 -2.68 -27.17 -4.81
N THR A 3 -2.91 -27.98 -3.79
CA THR A 3 -2.11 -28.01 -2.56
C THR A 3 -0.78 -28.74 -2.74
N GLU A 4 -0.74 -29.87 -3.47
CA GLU A 4 0.51 -30.59 -3.75
C GLU A 4 1.50 -29.75 -4.56
N ALA A 5 1.02 -29.02 -5.58
CA ALA A 5 1.86 -28.11 -6.35
C ALA A 5 2.39 -26.95 -5.50
N LEU A 6 1.58 -26.44 -4.55
CA LEU A 6 2.00 -25.40 -3.62
C LEU A 6 3.08 -25.89 -2.66
N ASP A 7 2.92 -27.09 -2.10
CA ASP A 7 3.88 -27.70 -1.18
C ASP A 7 5.23 -27.98 -1.87
N GLU A 8 5.20 -28.42 -3.12
CA GLU A 8 6.40 -28.62 -3.93
C GLU A 8 7.13 -27.30 -4.23
N LEU A 9 6.41 -26.28 -4.69
CA LEU A 9 6.97 -24.95 -4.96
C LEU A 9 7.54 -24.30 -3.69
N HIS A 10 6.85 -24.45 -2.55
CA HIS A 10 7.33 -23.95 -1.26
C HIS A 10 8.65 -24.63 -0.87
N SER A 11 8.71 -25.96 -1.00
CA SER A 11 9.93 -26.73 -0.70
C SER A 11 11.09 -26.31 -1.60
N GLN A 12 10.85 -26.13 -2.90
CA GLN A 12 11.87 -25.66 -3.85
C GLN A 12 12.34 -24.24 -3.53
N ALA A 13 11.42 -23.32 -3.23
CA ALA A 13 11.75 -21.94 -2.89
C ALA A 13 12.66 -21.84 -1.65
N LEU A 14 12.48 -22.72 -0.66
CA LEU A 14 13.34 -22.75 0.53
C LEU A 14 14.78 -23.24 0.25
N THR A 15 15.03 -23.91 -0.88
CA THR A 15 16.38 -24.32 -1.29
C THR A 15 17.19 -23.20 -1.95
N LEU A 16 16.54 -22.11 -2.36
CA LEU A 16 17.18 -20.97 -3.00
C LEU A 16 18.08 -20.18 -2.03
N SER A 17 18.99 -19.38 -2.58
CA SER A 17 19.76 -18.40 -1.79
C SER A 17 18.85 -17.34 -1.16
N GLU A 18 19.32 -16.65 -0.12
CA GLU A 18 18.53 -15.57 0.51
C GLU A 18 18.13 -14.48 -0.50
N SER A 19 19.06 -14.09 -1.38
CA SER A 19 18.81 -13.09 -2.42
C SER A 19 17.74 -13.54 -3.41
N ASP A 20 17.81 -14.78 -3.87
CA ASP A 20 16.86 -15.33 -4.85
C ASP A 20 15.47 -15.51 -4.24
N ARG A 21 15.40 -15.91 -2.95
CA ARG A 21 14.13 -15.95 -2.22
C ARG A 21 13.50 -14.57 -2.08
N ALA A 22 14.30 -13.55 -1.77
CA ALA A 22 13.81 -12.17 -1.66
C ALA A 22 13.26 -11.66 -2.99
N GLN A 23 13.95 -11.94 -4.10
CA GLN A 23 13.49 -11.61 -5.44
C GLN A 23 12.17 -12.33 -5.78
N LEU A 24 12.10 -13.65 -5.56
CA LEU A 24 10.88 -14.43 -5.81
C LEU A 24 9.69 -13.93 -4.97
N ALA A 25 9.91 -13.61 -3.69
CA ALA A 25 8.87 -13.05 -2.83
C ALA A 25 8.36 -11.70 -3.36
N HIS A 26 9.25 -10.83 -3.82
CA HIS A 26 8.88 -9.55 -4.43
C HIS A 26 8.02 -9.76 -5.69
N ASP A 27 8.45 -10.65 -6.60
CA ASP A 27 7.73 -10.89 -7.85
C ASP A 27 6.34 -11.51 -7.61
N LEU A 28 6.23 -12.43 -6.64
CA LEU A 28 4.94 -12.98 -6.23
C LEU A 28 4.02 -11.91 -5.64
N LEU A 29 4.52 -11.05 -4.75
CA LEU A 29 3.73 -9.94 -4.21
C LEU A 29 3.27 -8.99 -5.31
N LYS A 30 4.16 -8.64 -6.24
CA LYS A 30 3.82 -7.80 -7.39
C LYS A 30 2.80 -8.46 -8.33
N SER A 31 2.79 -9.78 -8.44
CA SER A 31 1.77 -10.50 -9.21
C SER A 31 0.38 -10.43 -8.60
N LEU A 32 0.30 -10.19 -7.28
CA LEU A 32 -0.95 -9.97 -6.55
C LEU A 32 -1.41 -8.52 -6.59
N ASP A 33 -0.55 -7.58 -6.99
CA ASP A 33 -0.97 -6.22 -7.31
C ASP A 33 -1.89 -6.28 -8.54
N ILE A 34 -3.19 -6.34 -8.26
CA ILE A 34 -4.22 -6.13 -9.28
C ILE A 34 -3.90 -4.77 -9.92
N PRO A 35 -3.95 -4.63 -11.25
CA PRO A 35 -3.83 -3.32 -11.88
C PRO A 35 -4.78 -2.39 -11.14
N ALA A 36 -4.24 -1.27 -10.61
CA ALA A 36 -5.08 -0.28 -9.95
C ALA A 36 -6.31 -0.07 -10.82
N ASP A 37 -7.50 -0.23 -10.22
CA ASP A 37 -8.75 -0.13 -10.95
C ASP A 37 -8.66 1.16 -11.77
N LYS A 38 -8.81 1.07 -13.09
CA LYS A 38 -8.49 2.22 -13.96
C LYS A 38 -9.29 3.46 -13.56
N ASP A 39 -10.49 3.25 -12.99
CA ASP A 39 -11.34 4.29 -12.41
C ASP A 39 -10.78 4.94 -11.14
N VAL A 40 -10.05 4.21 -10.30
CA VAL A 40 -9.47 4.75 -9.05
C VAL A 40 -8.48 5.87 -9.39
N SER A 41 -7.70 5.74 -10.46
CA SER A 41 -6.76 6.80 -10.87
C SER A 41 -7.46 8.13 -11.19
N GLY A 42 -8.58 8.08 -11.92
CA GLY A 42 -9.33 9.29 -12.29
C GLY A 42 -10.04 9.94 -11.11
N GLU A 43 -10.58 9.15 -10.18
CA GLU A 43 -11.22 9.70 -8.97
C GLU A 43 -10.19 10.36 -8.02
N TRP A 44 -8.98 9.81 -7.93
CA TRP A 44 -7.90 10.45 -7.18
C TRP A 44 -7.44 11.75 -7.82
N ASP A 45 -7.35 11.81 -9.16
CA ASP A 45 -6.99 13.05 -9.87
C ASP A 45 -8.02 14.16 -9.57
N VAL A 46 -9.32 13.85 -9.67
CA VAL A 46 -10.40 14.78 -9.32
C VAL A 46 -10.32 15.23 -7.85
N GLU A 47 -10.06 14.30 -6.92
CA GLU A 47 -9.92 14.63 -5.50
C GLU A 47 -8.69 15.50 -5.19
N ILE A 48 -7.56 15.26 -5.89
CA ILE A 48 -6.35 16.07 -5.75
C ILE A 48 -6.61 17.49 -6.24
N GLU A 49 -7.19 17.66 -7.44
CA GLU A 49 -7.58 18.97 -7.98
C GLU A 49 -8.50 19.72 -7.01
N ARG A 50 -9.55 19.05 -6.53
CA ARG A 50 -10.49 19.62 -5.55
C ARG A 50 -9.81 20.09 -4.27
N ARG A 51 -8.81 19.36 -3.77
CA ARG A 51 -8.06 19.77 -2.55
C ARG A 51 -7.12 20.94 -2.80
N ILE A 52 -6.47 20.99 -3.96
CA ILE A 52 -5.63 22.13 -4.35
C ILE A 52 -6.49 23.39 -4.39
N GLU A 53 -7.66 23.33 -5.04
CA GLU A 53 -8.59 24.47 -5.09
C GLU A 53 -9.02 24.94 -3.70
N GLN A 54 -9.28 24.01 -2.77
CA GLN A 54 -9.62 24.38 -1.39
C GLN A 54 -8.48 25.08 -0.65
N ILE A 55 -7.22 24.68 -0.92
CA ILE A 55 -6.04 25.32 -0.37
C ILE A 55 -5.88 26.72 -0.97
N ASP A 56 -5.94 26.83 -2.29
CA ASP A 56 -5.76 28.09 -3.02
C ASP A 56 -6.87 29.11 -2.70
N SER A 57 -8.07 28.63 -2.38
CA SER A 57 -9.20 29.47 -2.00
C SER A 57 -9.28 29.78 -0.49
N ASP A 58 -8.28 29.37 0.31
CA ASP A 58 -8.28 29.44 1.78
C ASP A 58 -9.50 28.78 2.46
N SER A 59 -10.18 27.85 1.78
CA SER A 59 -11.34 27.12 2.34
C SER A 59 -10.97 25.78 2.97
N ALA A 60 -9.72 25.34 2.80
CA ALA A 60 -9.19 24.14 3.43
C ALA A 60 -9.02 24.32 4.94
N SER A 61 -9.41 23.30 5.71
CA SER A 61 -9.11 23.20 7.13
C SER A 61 -7.84 22.38 7.34
N PHE A 62 -6.82 22.99 7.95
CA PHE A 62 -5.54 22.33 8.21
C PHE A 62 -5.42 21.90 9.67
N LEU A 63 -4.68 20.80 9.87
CA LEU A 63 -4.23 20.39 11.19
C LEU A 63 -2.72 20.56 11.27
N ASP A 64 -2.27 21.26 12.31
CA ASP A 64 -0.86 21.38 12.64
C ASP A 64 -0.18 20.00 12.79
N ARG A 65 1.07 19.89 12.33
CA ARG A 65 1.81 18.62 12.25
C ARG A 65 2.02 17.97 13.61
N ASP A 66 2.34 18.75 14.63
CA ASP A 66 2.55 18.22 15.99
C ASP A 66 1.25 17.74 16.62
N THR A 67 0.16 18.44 16.31
CA THR A 67 -1.18 18.04 16.73
C THR A 67 -1.62 16.75 16.03
N PHE A 68 -1.43 16.64 14.71
CA PHE A 68 -1.68 15.42 13.95
C PHE A 68 -0.90 14.23 14.52
N ARG A 69 0.41 14.39 14.74
CA ARG A 69 1.27 13.32 15.25
C ARG A 69 0.79 12.79 16.59
N ARG A 70 0.47 13.68 17.55
CA ARG A 70 -0.05 13.30 18.87
C ARG A 70 -1.35 12.50 18.75
N GLN A 71 -2.27 12.91 17.89
CA GLN A 71 -3.53 12.19 17.67
C GLN A 71 -3.31 10.79 17.08
N MET A 72 -2.40 10.65 16.12
CA MET A 72 -2.08 9.36 15.51
C MET A 72 -1.39 8.41 16.50
N GLU A 73 -0.44 8.90 17.28
CA GLU A 73 0.24 8.11 18.33
C GLU A 73 -0.77 7.59 19.37
N ALA A 74 -1.71 8.43 19.81
CA ALA A 74 -2.77 8.03 20.73
C ALA A 74 -3.68 6.95 20.14
N LYS A 75 -4.08 7.08 18.87
CA LYS A 75 -4.92 6.08 18.17
C LYS A 75 -4.23 4.74 17.98
N ILE A 76 -2.92 4.73 17.73
CA ILE A 76 -2.16 3.50 17.52
C ILE A 76 -1.92 2.77 18.86
N LYS A 77 -1.63 3.51 19.94
CA LYS A 77 -1.41 2.92 21.28
C LYS A 77 -2.68 2.48 22.00
N GLY A 78 -3.84 2.99 21.59
CA GLY A 78 -5.15 2.61 22.13
C GLY A 78 -5.79 1.39 21.46
N LYS A 79 -5.08 0.74 20.54
CA LYS A 79 -5.38 -0.59 20.01
C LYS A 79 -4.51 -1.63 20.70
#